data_AF-A0A2P2J5V1-F1
#
_entry.id   AF-A0A2P2J5V1-F1
#
_cell.length_a   1.000
_cell.length_b   1.000
_cell.length_c   1.000
_cell.angle_alpha   90.00
_cell.angle_beta   90.00
_cell.angle_gamma   90.00
#
_symmetry.space_group_name_H-M   'P 1'
#
loop_
_entity.id
_entity.type
_entity.pdbx_description
1 polymer ?
#
loop_
_entity_poly.entity_id
_entity_poly.type
_entity_poly.pdbx_seq_one_letter_code
_entity_poly.pdbx_strand_id
1 'polypeptide(L)'
;MEEGTIGFVSDVPNLTGEVHLLPCAIKYDGPSAVSHYFKPKPTGIEVDGLTMEEAYFRGRKLDGVTLPLPPTYSGIVPVFFTSFSFFPFCFSPTLVCN
;
A
#
# COMPACT_ATOMS: atom_id res chain seq x y z
N MET A 1 28.44 15.03 4.20
CA MET A 1 27.32 14.38 3.51
C MET A 1 27.33 12.94 3.99
N GLU A 2 26.48 12.59 4.94
CA GLU A 2 26.33 11.19 5.35
C GLU A 2 25.33 10.55 4.39
N GLU A 3 25.78 9.60 3.56
CA GLU A 3 24.88 8.82 2.73
C GLU A 3 24.14 7.82 3.61
N GLY A 4 22.85 8.06 3.84
CA GLY A 4 21.98 7.09 4.49
C GLY A 4 21.70 5.92 3.55
N THR A 5 22.27 4.76 3.83
CA THR A 5 21.93 3.52 3.11
C THR A 5 20.57 3.02 3.58
N ILE A 6 19.59 2.91 2.66
CA ILE A 6 18.32 2.25 2.94
C ILE A 6 18.51 0.73 2.89
N GLY A 7 18.47 0.08 4.05
CA GLY A 7 18.47 -1.38 4.13
C GLY A 7 17.09 -1.93 3.81
N PHE A 8 17.01 -2.91 2.91
CA PHE A 8 15.79 -3.67 2.65
C PHE A 8 15.82 -4.97 3.47
N VAL A 9 14.78 -5.20 4.30
CA VAL A 9 14.58 -6.47 5.00
C VAL A 9 13.44 -7.21 4.29
N SER A 10 13.69 -8.44 3.88
CA SER A 10 12.77 -9.24 3.06
C SER A 10 11.95 -10.22 3.89
N ASP A 11 11.17 -9.72 4.86
CA ASP A 11 10.06 -10.50 5.41
C ASP A 11 8.79 -10.08 4.67
N VAL A 12 8.44 -10.84 3.63
CA VAL A 12 7.46 -10.41 2.62
C VAL A 12 6.21 -11.29 2.70
N PRO A 13 5.09 -10.79 3.25
CA PRO A 13 3.81 -11.49 3.15
C PRO A 13 3.37 -11.55 1.68
N ASN A 14 2.74 -12.66 1.28
CA ASN A 14 2.18 -12.80 -0.05
C ASN A 14 0.85 -12.02 -0.13
N LEU A 15 0.84 -10.92 -0.87
CA LEU A 15 -0.32 -10.03 -1.04
C LEU A 15 -1.13 -10.33 -2.31
N THR A 16 -0.98 -11.52 -2.90
CA THR A 16 -1.62 -11.85 -4.17
C THR A 16 -3.14 -11.83 -3.99
N GLY A 17 -3.82 -10.98 -4.77
CA GLY A 17 -5.27 -10.82 -4.72
C GLY A 17 -5.79 -9.90 -3.61
N GLU A 18 -4.92 -9.29 -2.80
CA GLU A 18 -5.32 -8.36 -1.72
C GLU A 18 -5.16 -6.88 -2.10
N VAL A 19 -4.48 -6.60 -3.21
CA VAL A 19 -4.22 -5.23 -3.68
C VAL A 19 -5.30 -4.82 -4.67
N HIS A 20 -6.01 -3.73 -4.36
CA HIS A 20 -7.09 -3.19 -5.19
C HIS A 20 -6.82 -1.72 -5.53
N LEU A 21 -6.88 -1.39 -6.82
CA LEU A 21 -6.81 -0.01 -7.30
C LEU A 21 -8.24 0.54 -7.49
N LEU A 22 -8.59 1.57 -6.73
CA LEU A 22 -9.91 2.21 -6.82
C LEU A 22 -9.88 3.44 -7.73
N PRO A 23 -10.97 3.75 -8.46
CA PRO A 23 -11.10 4.97 -9.26
C PRO A 23 -11.40 6.21 -8.39
N CYS A 24 -10.89 6.25 -7.16
CA CYS A 24 -11.05 7.37 -6.25
C CYS A 24 -9.88 7.46 -5.27
N ALA A 25 -9.62 8.67 -4.77
CA ALA A 25 -8.63 8.92 -3.73
C ALA A 25 -9.27 8.82 -2.34
N ILE A 26 -8.65 8.04 -1.45
CA ILE A 26 -8.99 7.97 -0.04
C ILE A 26 -7.95 8.81 0.71
N LYS A 27 -8.39 9.79 1.51
CA LYS A 27 -7.48 10.70 2.26
C LYS A 27 -6.86 10.06 3.51
N TYR A 28 -7.30 8.86 3.87
CA TYR A 28 -6.95 8.20 5.10
C TYR A 28 -5.97 7.07 4.80
N ASP A 29 -4.75 7.21 5.29
CA ASP A 29 -3.62 6.31 5.03
C ASP A 29 -3.34 5.36 6.21
N GLY A 30 -4.38 5.01 6.98
CA GLY A 30 -4.29 4.12 8.14
C GLY A 30 -4.84 2.71 7.90
N PRO A 31 -4.80 1.83 8.92
CA PRO A 31 -5.33 0.48 8.81
C PRO A 31 -6.84 0.49 8.54
N SER A 32 -7.29 -0.41 7.68
CA SER A 32 -8.70 -0.54 7.28
C SER A 32 -9.10 -2.01 7.16
N ALA A 33 -10.33 -2.32 7.54
CA ALA A 33 -10.90 -3.66 7.51
C ALA A 33 -11.39 -4.05 6.09
N VAL A 34 -10.49 -4.04 5.10
CA VAL A 34 -10.83 -4.25 3.67
C VAL A 34 -11.55 -5.58 3.45
N SER A 35 -11.03 -6.68 3.99
CA SER A 35 -11.59 -8.02 3.84
C SER A 35 -13.02 -8.19 4.39
N HIS A 36 -13.45 -7.33 5.34
CA HIS A 36 -14.79 -7.38 5.90
C HIS A 36 -15.83 -6.69 5.02
N TYR A 37 -15.46 -5.58 4.38
CA TYR A 37 -16.40 -4.72 3.65
C TYR A 37 -16.26 -4.79 2.14
N PHE A 38 -15.06 -5.03 1.64
CA PHE A 38 -14.73 -5.06 0.22
C PHE A 38 -14.47 -6.50 -0.21
N LYS A 39 -15.50 -7.12 -0.79
CA LYS A 39 -15.43 -8.50 -1.29
C LYS A 39 -15.84 -8.50 -2.77
N PRO A 40 -14.87 -8.47 -3.69
CA PRO A 40 -15.15 -8.64 -5.12
C PRO A 40 -15.87 -9.96 -5.34
N LYS A 41 -16.90 -9.94 -6.19
CA LYS A 41 -17.64 -11.14 -6.59
C LYS A 41 -17.54 -11.31 -8.09
N PRO A 42 -17.24 -12.51 -8.60
CA PRO A 42 -17.23 -12.74 -10.04
C PRO A 42 -18.66 -12.61 -10.58
N THR A 43 -18.83 -11.82 -11.63
CA THR A 43 -20.13 -11.61 -12.30
C THR A 43 -20.39 -12.67 -13.37
N GLY A 44 -19.38 -13.50 -13.70
CA GLY A 44 -19.46 -14.52 -14.74
C GLY A 44 -19.39 -13.97 -16.17
N ILE A 45 -19.11 -12.67 -16.30
CA ILE A 45 -18.88 -12.00 -17.57
C ILE A 45 -17.37 -11.97 -17.82
N GLU A 46 -16.94 -12.31 -19.02
CA GLU A 46 -15.54 -12.21 -19.44
C GLU A 46 -15.37 -11.04 -20.41
N VAL A 47 -14.38 -10.19 -20.16
CA VAL A 47 -14.01 -9.08 -21.03
C VAL A 47 -12.52 -9.24 -21.32
N ASP A 48 -12.13 -9.30 -22.59
CA ASP A 48 -10.74 -9.49 -23.03
C ASP A 48 -10.04 -10.72 -22.41
N GLY A 49 -10.80 -11.79 -22.14
CA GLY A 49 -10.31 -13.02 -21.51
C GLY A 49 -10.04 -12.90 -20.00
N LEU A 50 -10.46 -11.80 -19.37
CA LEU A 50 -10.40 -11.58 -17.93
C LEU A 50 -11.80 -11.65 -17.33
N THR A 51 -11.91 -12.28 -16.16
CA THR A 51 -13.16 -12.37 -15.42
C THR A 51 -13.51 -11.03 -14.80
N MET A 52 -14.70 -10.53 -15.10
CA MET A 52 -15.24 -9.32 -14.52
C MET A 52 -15.69 -9.59 -13.07
N GLU A 53 -15.26 -8.71 -12.18
CA GLU A 53 -15.59 -8.74 -10.76
C GLU A 53 -16.34 -7.47 -10.37
N GLU A 54 -17.38 -7.64 -9.55
CA GLU A 54 -18.20 -6.56 -9.02
C GLU A 54 -17.94 -6.38 -7.52
N ALA A 55 -17.75 -5.13 -7.10
CA ALA A 55 -17.63 -4.73 -5.71
C ALA A 55 -18.39 -3.43 -5.42
N TYR A 56 -18.60 -3.12 -4.15
CA TYR A 56 -19.27 -1.88 -3.74
C TYR A 56 -18.38 -1.10 -2.78
N PHE A 57 -18.18 0.18 -3.08
CA PHE A 57 -17.45 1.08 -2.21
C PHE A 57 -18.27 2.34 -1.93
N ARG A 58 -18.59 2.58 -0.65
CA ARG A 58 -19.44 3.71 -0.20
C ARG A 58 -20.76 3.83 -0.96
N GLY A 59 -21.41 2.70 -1.24
CA GLY A 59 -22.69 2.65 -1.96
C GLY A 59 -22.59 2.86 -3.47
N ARG A 60 -21.38 2.94 -4.04
CA ARG A 60 -21.16 2.99 -5.48
C ARG A 60 -20.70 1.62 -5.97
N LYS A 61 -21.33 1.15 -7.05
CA LYS A 61 -20.91 -0.05 -7.76
C LYS A 61 -19.56 0.22 -8.45
N LEU A 62 -18.63 -0.71 -8.29
CA LEU A 62 -17.34 -0.74 -8.95
C LEU A 62 -17.27 -2.05 -9.73
N ASP A 63 -16.96 -1.92 -11.01
CA ASP A 63 -16.69 -3.03 -11.90
C ASP A 63 -15.19 -3.03 -12.20
N GLY A 64 -14.55 -4.18 -12.02
CA GLY A 64 -13.11 -4.33 -12.19
C GLY A 64 -12.74 -5.69 -12.75
N VAL A 65 -11.45 -5.87 -13.01
CA VAL A 65 -10.86 -7.13 -13.46
C VAL A 65 -9.58 -7.37 -12.68
N THR A 66 -9.27 -8.64 -12.43
CA THR A 66 -7.97 -9.03 -11.86
C THR A 66 -6.91 -8.99 -12.95
N LEU A 67 -5.96 -8.07 -12.83
CA LEU A 67 -4.86 -7.91 -13.79
C LEU A 67 -3.64 -8.74 -13.37
N PRO A 68 -3.23 -9.76 -14.16
CA PRO A 68 -2.02 -10.51 -13.86
C PRO A 68 -0.78 -9.64 -14.10
N LEU A 69 0.21 -9.77 -13.23
CA LEU A 69 1.52 -9.15 -13.44
C LEU A 69 2.23 -9.85 -14.62
N PRO A 70 2.98 -9.12 -15.46
CA PRO A 70 3.78 -9.74 -16.50
C PRO A 70 4.85 -10.67 -15.90
N PRO A 71 5.22 -11.77 -16.57
CA PRO A 71 5.97 -12.89 -15.98
C PRO A 71 7.39 -12.56 -15.49
N THR A 72 7.95 -11.40 -15.84
CA THR A 72 9.29 -10.97 -15.46
C THR A 72 9.29 -9.90 -14.36
N TYR A 73 8.13 -9.57 -13.79
CA TYR A 73 7.98 -8.49 -12.82
C TYR A 73 7.38 -8.98 -11.50
N SER A 74 7.89 -8.43 -10.40
CA SER A 74 7.38 -8.65 -9.05
C SER A 74 6.99 -7.31 -8.42
N GLY A 75 5.78 -7.25 -7.88
CA GLY A 75 5.32 -6.09 -7.10
C GLY A 75 5.79 -6.18 -5.65
N ILE A 76 6.26 -5.05 -5.11
CA ILE A 76 6.68 -4.94 -3.70
C ILE A 76 6.02 -3.67 -3.13
N VAL A 77 5.47 -3.76 -1.91
CA VAL A 77 4.94 -2.61 -1.18
C VAL A 77 5.94 -2.25 -0.07
N PRO A 78 6.78 -1.21 -0.25
CA PRO A 78 7.73 -0.81 0.78
C PRO A 78 7.00 -0.08 1.92
N VAL A 79 7.30 -0.48 3.15
CA VAL A 79 6.88 0.24 4.37
C VAL A 79 8.11 0.87 5.01
N PHE A 80 8.03 2.17 5.29
CA PHE A 80 9.10 2.89 5.94
C PHE A 80 8.96 2.74 7.46
N PHE A 81 9.74 1.84 8.05
CA PHE A 81 9.94 1.84 9.49
C PHE A 81 10.99 2.89 9.83
N THR A 82 10.56 4.07 10.26
CA THR A 82 11.46 5.03 10.90
C THR A 82 11.82 4.52 12.29
N SER A 83 12.68 3.51 12.37
CA SER A 83 13.38 3.14 13.59
C SER A 83 14.55 4.11 13.80
N PHE A 84 14.24 5.40 13.88
CA PHE A 84 15.17 6.35 14.51
C PHE A 84 14.71 6.45 15.95
N SER A 85 15.19 5.52 16.78
CA SER A 85 15.35 5.75 18.20
C SER A 85 16.23 6.98 18.34
N PHE A 86 15.60 8.14 18.39
CA PHE A 86 16.23 9.43 18.61
C PHE A 86 16.91 9.34 19.98
N PHE A 87 18.20 9.00 19.96
CA PHE A 87 19.11 9.33 21.03
C PHE A 87 18.91 10.82 21.32
N PRO A 88 18.57 11.24 22.55
CA PRO A 88 18.55 12.65 22.89
C PRO A 88 20.00 13.08 23.03
N PHE A 89 20.72 13.23 21.93
CA PHE A 89 21.90 14.10 21.91
C PHE A 89 21.37 15.53 21.97
N CYS A 90 21.08 15.94 23.20
CA CYS A 90 20.88 17.32 23.59
C CYS A 90 22.20 18.05 23.33
N PHE A 91 22.43 18.43 22.08
CA PHE A 91 23.47 19.40 21.74
C PHE A 91 22.93 20.75 22.22
N SER A 92 23.34 21.13 23.43
CA SER A 92 23.16 22.48 23.95
C SER A 92 24.11 23.42 23.21
N PRO A 93 23.60 24.53 22.65
CA PRO A 93 24.38 25.75 22.67
C PRO A 93 23.48 26.92 23.08
N THR A 94 23.19 27.06 24.38
CA THR A 94 22.96 28.41 24.92
C THR A 94 24.31 29.10 25.06
N LEU A 95 24.78 29.67 23.95
CA LEU A 95 25.79 30.72 23.96
C LEU A 95 25.35 31.81 22.96
N VAL A 96 25.14 32.98 23.52
CA VAL A 96 25.07 34.32 22.92
C VAL A 96 23.77 34.73 22.23
N CYS A 97 22.85 35.27 23.03
CA CYS A 97 22.09 36.46 22.65
C CYS A 97 22.17 37.48 23.81
N ASN A 98 22.82 38.61 23.54
CA ASN A 98 23.12 39.77 24.40
C ASN A 98 24.18 39.59 25.50
#